data_AF-A0A8K0XJ74-F1
#
_entry.id   AF-A0A8K0XJ74-F1
#
_cell.length_a   1.000
_cell.length_b   1.000
_cell.length_c   1.000
_cell.angle_alpha   90.00
_cell.angle_beta   90.00
_cell.angle_gamma   90.00
#
_symmetry.space_group_name_H-M   'P 1'
#
loop_
_entity.id
_entity.type
_entity.pdbx_description
1 polymer ?
#
loop_
_entity_poly.entity_id
_entity_poly.type
_entity_poly.pdbx_seq_one_letter_code
_entity_poly.pdbx_strand_id
1 'polypeptide(L)'
;MLFQQQQDQRFINVEARLDNTEARLDNMEAMLDNVEARLVDVTEISYQAFNRGCGDGTRVRYKIIPFRMPDGALALPQQFGLPLLVDVDIIEDLTDEQLNSYLDHYHVGRAGNLLRQTKIARLKGFVGCARRRDVPA
;
A
#
# COMPACT_ATOMS: atom_id res chain seq x y z
N MET A 1 12.37 -54.85 -26.92
CA MET A 1 11.30 -54.63 -25.91
C MET A 1 11.84 -54.07 -24.59
N LEU A 2 12.79 -54.71 -23.90
CA LEU A 2 13.31 -54.23 -22.59
C LEU A 2 13.93 -52.82 -22.62
N PHE A 3 14.69 -52.49 -23.68
CA PHE A 3 15.27 -51.15 -23.83
C PHE A 3 14.21 -50.04 -23.96
N GLN A 4 13.11 -50.32 -24.67
CA GLN A 4 12.00 -49.39 -24.82
C GLN A 4 11.30 -49.17 -23.48
N GLN A 5 11.02 -50.25 -22.73
CA GLN A 5 10.39 -50.17 -21.41
C GLN A 5 11.22 -49.36 -20.41
N GLN A 6 12.56 -49.49 -20.45
CA GLN A 6 13.45 -48.68 -19.62
C GLN A 6 13.41 -47.20 -20.01
N GLN A 7 13.31 -46.87 -21.30
CA GLN A 7 13.13 -45.50 -21.75
C GLN A 7 11.79 -44.94 -21.28
N ASP A 8 10.69 -45.68 -21.46
CA ASP A 8 9.35 -45.26 -21.05
C ASP A 8 9.30 -44.98 -19.54
N GLN A 9 9.93 -45.84 -18.72
CA GLN A 9 10.01 -45.62 -17.28
C GLN A 9 10.83 -44.38 -16.90
N ARG A 10 11.88 -44.06 -17.66
CA ARG A 10 12.65 -42.83 -17.48
C ARG A 10 11.82 -41.61 -17.85
N PHE A 11 11.05 -41.66 -18.93
CA PHE A 11 10.16 -40.58 -19.34
C PHE A 11 9.10 -40.30 -18.27
N ILE A 12 8.42 -41.34 -17.76
CA ILE A 12 7.42 -41.20 -16.68
C ILE A 12 8.05 -40.55 -15.43
N ASN A 13 9.28 -40.93 -15.06
CA ASN A 13 9.95 -40.31 -13.91
C ASN A 13 10.32 -38.84 -14.18
N VAL A 14 10.73 -38.50 -15.40
CA VAL A 14 10.99 -37.10 -15.78
C VAL A 14 9.70 -36.29 -15.73
N GLU A 15 8.60 -36.79 -16.28
CA GLU A 15 7.28 -36.12 -16.22
C GLU A 15 6.86 -35.87 -14.77
N ALA A 16 6.89 -36.89 -13.91
CA ALA A 16 6.53 -36.72 -12.50
C ALA A 16 7.42 -35.68 -11.76
N ARG A 17 8.69 -35.57 -12.14
CA ARG A 17 9.60 -34.55 -11.59
C ARG A 17 9.30 -33.16 -12.13
N LEU A 18 8.87 -33.05 -13.39
CA LEU A 18 8.43 -31.78 -13.98
C LEU A 18 7.14 -31.31 -13.31
N ASP A 19 6.14 -32.18 -13.17
CA ASP A 19 4.89 -31.87 -12.46
C ASP A 19 5.16 -31.39 -11.02
N ASN A 20 6.08 -32.06 -10.31
CA ASN A 20 6.49 -31.63 -8.98
C ASN A 20 7.19 -30.26 -8.99
N THR A 21 7.97 -29.98 -10.04
CA THR A 21 8.65 -28.70 -10.20
C THR A 21 7.65 -27.58 -10.48
N GLU A 22 6.69 -27.80 -11.36
CA GLU A 22 5.59 -26.86 -11.65
C GLU A 22 4.80 -26.55 -10.38
N ALA A 23 4.35 -27.57 -9.64
CA ALA A 23 3.65 -27.36 -8.37
C ALA A 23 4.48 -26.55 -7.35
N ARG A 24 5.81 -26.72 -7.33
CA ARG A 24 6.70 -25.93 -6.46
C ARG A 24 6.82 -24.48 -6.93
N LEU A 25 6.82 -24.23 -8.23
CA LEU A 25 6.85 -22.88 -8.79
C LEU A 25 5.55 -22.13 -8.48
N ASP A 26 4.39 -22.76 -8.65
CA ASP A 26 3.09 -22.17 -8.30
C ASP A 26 3.03 -21.78 -6.81
N ASN A 27 3.56 -22.64 -5.93
CA ASN A 27 3.67 -22.34 -4.50
C ASN A 27 4.62 -21.15 -4.23
N MET A 28 5.73 -21.04 -4.97
CA MET A 28 6.65 -19.91 -4.84
C MET A 28 6.00 -18.59 -5.29
N GLU A 29 5.23 -18.61 -6.37
CA GLU A 29 4.49 -17.43 -6.85
C GLU A 29 3.49 -16.93 -5.80
N ALA A 30 2.68 -17.82 -5.24
CA ALA A 30 1.74 -17.47 -4.16
C ALA A 30 2.45 -16.93 -2.90
N MET A 31 3.64 -17.45 -2.58
CA MET A 31 4.44 -16.92 -1.47
C MET A 31 4.99 -15.52 -1.77
N LEU A 32 5.40 -15.24 -3.01
CA LEU A 32 5.89 -13.92 -3.41
C LEU A 32 4.77 -12.88 -3.33
N ASP A 33 3.57 -13.20 -3.82
CA ASP A 33 2.40 -12.33 -3.71
C ASP A 33 2.09 -11.97 -2.24
N ASN A 34 2.20 -12.95 -1.33
CA ASN A 34 2.02 -12.71 0.09
C ASN A 34 3.09 -11.78 0.68
N VAL A 35 4.36 -11.97 0.29
CA VAL A 35 5.46 -11.12 0.74
C VAL A 35 5.29 -9.70 0.24
N GLU A 36 4.90 -9.50 -1.02
CA GLU A 36 4.65 -8.19 -1.60
C GLU A 36 3.53 -7.46 -0.84
N ALA A 37 2.38 -8.11 -0.62
CA ALA A 37 1.28 -7.53 0.15
C ALA A 37 1.72 -7.06 1.56
N ARG A 38 2.54 -7.86 2.24
CA ARG A 38 3.07 -7.52 3.57
C ARG A 38 4.07 -6.38 3.52
N LEU A 39 4.89 -6.27 2.46
CA LEU A 39 5.82 -5.16 2.29
C LEU A 39 5.09 -3.83 2.07
N VAL A 40 3.95 -3.85 1.36
CA VAL A 40 3.09 -2.67 1.22
C VAL A 40 2.57 -2.22 2.58
N ASP A 41 2.03 -3.13 3.40
CA ASP A 41 1.53 -2.82 4.75
C ASP A 41 2.63 -2.20 5.63
N VAL A 42 3.83 -2.78 5.62
CA VAL A 42 4.98 -2.28 6.40
C VAL A 42 5.42 -0.90 5.92
N THR A 43 5.41 -0.66 4.62
CA THR A 43 5.78 0.64 4.03
C THR A 43 4.80 1.73 4.48
N GLU A 44 3.50 1.46 4.43
CA GLU A 44 2.46 2.37 4.90
C GLU A 44 2.66 2.73 6.38
N ILE A 45 2.76 1.72 7.26
CA ILE A 45 2.92 1.93 8.71
C ILE A 45 4.21 2.70 9.00
N SER A 46 5.31 2.38 8.30
CA SER A 46 6.59 3.06 8.47
C SER A 46 6.52 4.53 8.09
N TYR A 47 5.81 4.85 7.01
CA TYR A 47 5.61 6.23 6.59
C TYR A 47 4.70 7.00 7.55
N GLN A 48 3.62 6.38 8.04
CA GLN A 48 2.78 6.97 9.08
C GLN A 48 3.56 7.25 10.36
N ALA A 49 4.42 6.32 10.79
CA ALA A 49 5.26 6.49 11.97
C ALA A 49 6.28 7.62 11.79
N PHE A 50 6.92 7.69 10.61
CA PHE A 50 7.81 8.79 10.27
C PHE A 50 7.07 10.14 10.31
N ASN A 51 5.90 10.22 9.68
CA ASN A 51 5.08 11.42 9.63
C ASN A 51 4.65 11.90 11.02
N ARG A 52 4.42 10.99 11.98
CA ARG A 52 4.15 11.35 13.38
C ARG A 52 5.32 12.07 14.03
N GLY A 53 6.56 11.69 13.67
CA GLY A 53 7.78 12.35 14.13
C GLY A 53 8.03 13.72 13.47
N CYS A 54 7.43 13.98 12.30
CA CYS A 54 7.58 15.23 11.56
C CYS A 54 6.83 16.43 12.16
N GLY A 55 5.96 16.21 13.15
CA GLY A 55 5.11 17.28 13.68
C GLY A 55 4.05 17.70 12.67
N ASP A 56 4.10 18.95 12.22
CA ASP A 56 3.19 19.51 11.22
C ASP A 56 3.72 19.43 9.77
N GLY A 57 4.91 18.86 9.58
CA GLY A 57 5.51 18.64 8.26
C GLY A 57 6.26 19.86 7.69
N THR A 58 6.22 21.02 8.36
CA THR A 58 6.84 22.25 7.85
C THR A 58 8.38 22.19 7.90
N ARG A 59 8.93 21.61 8.97
CA ARG A 59 10.39 21.44 9.15
C ARG A 59 10.95 20.21 8.47
N VAL A 60 10.22 19.09 8.56
CA VAL A 60 10.57 17.82 7.91
C VAL A 60 9.32 17.34 7.21
N ARG A 61 9.35 17.35 5.87
CA ARG A 61 8.19 16.96 5.06
C ARG A 61 7.80 15.51 5.30
N TYR A 62 6.50 15.25 5.26
CA TYR A 62 5.95 13.91 5.33
C TYR A 62 6.44 13.04 4.17
N LYS A 63 6.59 11.74 4.45
CA LYS A 63 6.67 10.70 3.44
C LYS A 63 5.28 10.52 2.83
N ILE A 64 5.26 10.47 1.50
CA ILE A 64 4.04 10.25 0.73
C ILE A 64 3.62 8.80 0.87
N ILE A 65 2.42 8.59 1.40
CA ILE A 65 1.79 7.27 1.43
C ILE A 65 1.09 7.05 0.09
N PRO A 66 1.52 6.09 -0.74
CA PRO A 66 0.86 5.81 -2.00
C PRO A 66 -0.54 5.20 -1.77
N PHE A 67 -1.40 5.29 -2.78
CA PHE A 67 -2.65 4.55 -2.81
C PHE A 67 -2.40 3.10 -3.19
N ARG A 68 -3.13 2.20 -2.51
CA ARG A 68 -3.19 0.79 -2.87
C ARG A 68 -4.32 0.59 -3.86
N MET A 69 -3.99 0.09 -5.04
CA MET A 69 -4.95 -0.24 -6.07
C MET A 69 -5.53 -1.65 -5.83
N PRO A 70 -6.72 -1.99 -6.38
CA PRO A 70 -7.32 -3.30 -6.19
C PRO A 70 -6.49 -4.49 -6.70
N ASP A 71 -5.64 -4.24 -7.69
CA ASP A 71 -4.68 -5.20 -8.26
C ASP A 71 -3.38 -5.33 -7.44
N GLY A 72 -3.29 -4.62 -6.30
CA GLY A 72 -2.10 -4.59 -5.44
C GLY A 72 -1.07 -3.52 -5.84
N ALA A 73 -1.22 -2.87 -6.99
CA ALA A 73 -0.29 -1.85 -7.42
C ALA A 73 -0.30 -0.61 -6.51
N LEU A 74 0.84 0.07 -6.45
CA LEU A 74 0.98 1.34 -5.73
C LEU A 74 0.91 2.51 -6.69
N ALA A 75 0.03 3.46 -6.40
CA ALA A 75 -0.18 4.66 -7.21
C ALA A 75 0.06 5.94 -6.39
N LEU A 76 0.68 6.94 -7.01
CA LEU A 76 0.89 8.23 -6.36
C LEU A 76 -0.37 9.10 -6.48
N PRO A 77 -0.72 9.93 -5.45
CA PRO A 77 -1.92 10.77 -5.51
C PRO A 77 -1.99 11.69 -6.73
N GLN A 78 -0.86 12.16 -7.24
CA GLN A 78 -0.78 13.01 -8.44
C GLN A 78 -1.36 12.35 -9.69
N GLN A 79 -1.33 11.02 -9.80
CA GLN A 79 -1.92 10.29 -10.92
C GLN A 79 -3.45 10.46 -10.98
N PHE A 80 -4.06 10.83 -9.86
CA PHE A 80 -5.50 11.11 -9.72
C PHE A 80 -5.80 12.61 -9.60
N GLY A 81 -4.83 13.48 -9.94
CA GLY A 81 -4.99 14.94 -9.81
C GLY A 81 -5.01 15.44 -8.36
N LEU A 82 -4.54 14.63 -7.40
CA LEU A 82 -4.49 15.01 -5.99
C LEU A 82 -3.11 15.57 -5.61
N PRO A 83 -3.05 16.61 -4.76
CA PRO A 83 -1.79 17.19 -4.31
C PRO A 83 -1.09 16.25 -3.32
N LEU A 84 0.24 16.16 -3.36
CA LEU A 84 1.01 15.34 -2.42
C LEU A 84 0.92 15.90 -0.99
N LEU A 85 0.52 15.08 -0.02
CA LEU A 85 0.39 15.48 1.38
C LEU A 85 1.77 15.52 2.06
N VAL A 86 2.52 16.62 1.86
CA VAL A 86 3.87 16.79 2.43
C VAL A 86 3.90 17.53 3.78
N ASP A 87 2.81 18.21 4.13
CA ASP A 87 2.65 18.93 5.39
C ASP A 87 1.15 19.05 5.76
N VAL A 88 0.88 19.59 6.94
CA VAL A 88 -0.49 19.76 7.46
C VAL A 88 -1.28 20.80 6.67
N ASP A 89 -0.62 21.82 6.13
CA ASP A 89 -1.28 22.95 5.47
C ASP A 89 -1.95 22.47 4.18
N ILE A 90 -1.26 21.62 3.40
CA ILE A 90 -1.86 21.00 2.20
C ILE A 90 -3.12 20.21 2.56
N ILE A 91 -3.13 19.50 3.69
CA ILE A 91 -4.31 18.71 4.12
C ILE A 91 -5.48 19.64 4.49
N GLU A 92 -5.19 20.77 5.13
CA GLU A 92 -6.19 21.78 5.51
C GLU A 92 -6.79 22.50 4.30
N ASP A 93 -6.00 22.67 3.24
CA ASP A 93 -6.36 23.35 2.00
C ASP A 93 -7.09 22.47 0.97
N LEU A 94 -7.14 21.14 1.17
CA LEU A 94 -7.84 20.22 0.25
C LEU A 94 -9.29 20.61 0.04
N THR A 95 -9.81 20.51 -1.18
CA THR A 95 -11.26 20.64 -1.41
C THR A 95 -12.02 19.48 -0.78
N ASP A 96 -13.34 19.62 -0.59
CA ASP A 96 -14.14 18.51 -0.04
C ASP A 96 -14.14 17.27 -0.96
N GLU A 97 -14.09 17.48 -2.28
CA GLU A 97 -13.94 16.42 -3.28
C GLU A 97 -12.59 15.71 -3.16
N GLN A 98 -11.49 16.47 -3.00
CA GLN A 98 -10.16 15.90 -2.78
C GLN A 98 -10.09 15.12 -1.45
N LEU A 99 -10.72 15.63 -0.39
CA LEU A 99 -10.84 14.90 0.88
C LEU A 99 -11.59 13.58 0.71
N ASN A 100 -12.71 13.58 -0.02
CA ASN A 100 -13.45 12.35 -0.30
C ASN A 100 -12.57 11.36 -1.07
N SER A 101 -11.91 11.81 -2.14
CA SER A 101 -11.02 10.97 -2.94
C SER A 101 -9.90 10.37 -2.09
N TYR A 102 -9.25 11.15 -1.23
CA TYR A 102 -8.22 10.65 -0.32
C TYR A 102 -8.75 9.60 0.67
N LEU A 103 -9.89 9.87 1.31
CA LEU A 103 -10.47 8.93 2.27
C LEU A 103 -10.93 7.64 1.60
N ASP A 104 -11.44 7.71 0.37
CA ASP A 104 -11.89 6.54 -0.38
C ASP A 104 -10.69 5.66 -0.81
N HIS A 105 -9.61 6.25 -1.35
CA HIS A 105 -8.40 5.51 -1.74
C HIS A 105 -7.64 4.90 -0.56
N TYR A 106 -7.62 5.59 0.60
CA TYR A 106 -7.03 5.02 1.83
C TYR A 106 -8.01 4.16 2.63
N HIS A 107 -9.25 4.00 2.15
CA HIS A 107 -10.31 3.25 2.83
C HIS A 107 -10.56 3.71 4.28
N VAL A 108 -10.44 5.01 4.56
CA VAL A 108 -10.59 5.63 5.89
C VAL A 108 -12.06 5.98 6.18
N GLY A 109 -12.91 4.95 6.16
CA GLY A 109 -14.35 5.04 6.39
C GLY A 109 -15.11 5.78 5.28
N ARG A 110 -16.45 5.73 5.33
CA ARG A 110 -17.31 6.34 4.29
C ARG A 110 -17.29 7.88 4.38
N ALA A 111 -16.76 8.54 3.36
CA ALA A 111 -16.53 9.99 3.35
C ALA A 111 -17.80 10.82 3.12
N GLY A 112 -18.73 10.36 2.28
CA GLY A 112 -19.81 11.18 1.71
C GLY A 112 -20.70 11.97 2.69
N ASN A 113 -20.89 11.47 3.93
CA ASN A 113 -21.77 12.11 4.91
C ASN A 113 -21.02 12.78 6.08
N LEU A 114 -19.69 12.84 6.03
CA LEU A 114 -18.91 13.40 7.12
C LEU A 114 -18.80 14.92 7.00
N LEU A 115 -18.79 15.61 8.14
CA LEU A 115 -18.39 17.02 8.18
C LEU A 115 -16.93 17.15 7.72
N ARG A 116 -16.60 18.24 7.02
CA ARG A 116 -15.24 18.53 6.54
C ARG A 116 -14.18 18.37 7.63
N GLN A 117 -14.42 18.91 8.83
CA GLN A 117 -13.49 18.79 9.96
C GLN A 117 -13.25 17.32 10.38
N THR A 118 -14.28 16.49 10.31
CA THR A 118 -14.16 15.04 10.57
C THR A 118 -13.33 14.36 9.49
N LYS A 119 -13.51 14.75 8.21
CA LYS A 119 -12.70 14.23 7.09
C LYS A 119 -11.22 14.56 7.27
N ILE A 120 -10.92 15.82 7.55
CA ILE A 120 -9.57 16.31 7.82
C ILE A 120 -8.95 15.55 9.02
N ALA A 121 -9.69 15.43 10.12
CA ALA A 121 -9.19 14.72 11.31
C ALA A 121 -8.86 13.25 11.02
N ARG A 122 -9.71 12.57 10.23
CA ARG A 122 -9.47 11.18 9.79
C ARG A 122 -8.26 11.07 8.88
N LEU A 123 -8.15 11.94 7.88
CA LEU A 123 -7.02 11.93 6.96
C LEU A 123 -5.70 12.22 7.68
N LYS A 124 -5.67 13.24 8.56
CA LYS A 124 -4.50 13.52 9.41
C LYS A 124 -4.13 12.32 10.29
N GLY A 125 -5.14 11.67 10.89
CA GLY A 125 -4.95 10.48 11.70
C GLY A 125 -4.34 9.31 10.92
N PHE A 126 -4.83 9.07 9.71
CA PHE A 126 -4.31 8.06 8.79
C PHE A 126 -2.87 8.38 8.36
N VAL A 127 -2.61 9.58 7.84
CA VAL A 127 -1.28 9.99 7.35
C VAL A 127 -0.22 9.97 8.46
N GLY A 128 -0.66 10.02 9.71
CA GLY A 128 0.22 10.09 10.87
C GLY A 128 0.63 11.52 11.21
N CYS A 129 -0.12 12.54 10.80
CA CYS A 129 0.18 13.91 11.18
C CYS A 129 0.00 14.10 12.69
N ALA A 130 0.95 14.78 13.34
CA ALA A 130 0.70 15.28 14.70
C ALA A 130 -0.14 16.56 14.61
N ARG A 131 -0.94 16.84 15.65
CA ARG A 131 -1.56 18.17 15.78
C ARG A 131 -0.42 19.19 15.84
N ARG A 132 -0.60 20.36 15.20
CA ARG A 132 0.16 21.56 15.58
C ARG A 132 -0.01 21.70 17.09
N ARG A 133 1.00 21.31 17.86
CA ARG A 133 1.07 21.79 19.24
C ARG A 133 1.23 23.29 19.07
N ASP A 134 0.41 24.08 19.75
CA ASP A 134 0.77 25.46 20.07
C ASP A 134 2.13 25.36 20.75
N VAL A 135 3.22 25.48 19.98
CA VAL A 135 4.57 25.56 20.52
C VAL A 135 4.59 26.94 21.17
N PRO A 136 4.60 27.06 22.51
CA PRO A 136 4.87 28.35 23.11
C PRO A 136 6.29 28.73 22.70
N ALA A 137 6.44 29.99 22.26
CA ALA A 137 7.72 30.59 21.94
C ALA A 137 8.77 30.41 23.05
#